data_AF-A0A8J7L507-F1
#
_entry.id   AF-A0A8J7L507-F1
#
_cell.length_a   1.000
_cell.length_b   1.000
_cell.length_c   1.000
_cell.angle_alpha   90.00
_cell.angle_beta   90.00
_cell.angle_gamma   90.00
#
_symmetry.space_group_name_H-M   'P 1'
#
loop_
_entity.id
_entity.type
_entity.pdbx_description
1 polymer ?
#
loop_
_entity_poly.entity_id
_entity_poly.type
_entity_poly.pdbx_seq_one_letter_code
_entity_poly.pdbx_strand_id
1 'polypeptide(L)'
;MQRILSSLKQALPLKILVLVLMIFVSLSGLFIVTQPPSYATTLEELKLIPQDQRLTPQEKIDRAYEYNRAAGMRAEERQEAYEQALKDGESLETMEKAYERNLKAERKENSQPNLLDKAGEIVEKVTGN
;
A
#
# COMPACT_ATOMS: atom_id res chain seq x y z
N MET A 1 7.78 86.04 -0.47
CA MET A 1 8.20 84.99 0.50
C MET A 1 7.25 83.77 0.58
N GLN A 2 5.99 83.83 0.15
CA GLN A 2 5.07 82.68 0.27
C GLN A 2 5.41 81.48 -0.66
N ARG A 3 5.96 81.70 -1.85
CA ARG A 3 6.29 80.63 -2.82
C ARG A 3 7.43 79.71 -2.37
N ILE A 4 8.36 80.24 -1.56
CA ILE A 4 9.49 79.48 -1.01
C ILE A 4 9.03 78.65 0.19
N LEU A 5 8.08 79.17 0.97
CA LEU A 5 7.47 78.45 2.10
C LEU A 5 6.56 77.29 1.63
N SER A 6 5.87 77.44 0.50
CA SER A 6 5.02 76.38 -0.06
C SER A 6 5.82 75.25 -0.71
N SER A 7 6.93 75.54 -1.40
CA SER A 7 7.81 74.51 -1.95
C SER A 7 8.58 73.76 -0.86
N LEU A 8 8.92 74.43 0.24
CA LEU A 8 9.55 73.82 1.41
C LEU A 8 8.57 72.85 2.13
N LYS A 9 7.29 73.21 2.26
CA LYS A 9 6.24 72.33 2.81
C LYS A 9 5.96 71.08 1.97
N GLN A 10 6.22 71.12 0.67
CA GLN A 10 5.96 70.01 -0.24
C GLN A 10 7.14 69.02 -0.32
N ALA A 11 8.38 69.50 -0.15
CA ALA A 11 9.59 68.67 -0.23
C ALA A 11 10.06 68.07 1.12
N LEU A 12 9.71 68.70 2.25
CA LEU A 12 10.00 68.18 3.59
C LEU A 12 9.31 66.86 3.95
N PRO A 13 8.00 66.66 3.70
CA PRO A 13 7.33 65.44 4.14
C PRO A 13 7.86 64.22 3.40
N LEU A 14 8.26 64.35 2.12
CA LEU A 14 8.81 63.24 1.35
C LEU A 14 10.16 62.79 1.90
N LYS A 15 11.06 63.73 2.23
CA LYS A 15 12.38 63.40 2.79
C LYS A 15 12.27 62.82 4.20
N ILE A 16 11.36 63.34 5.02
CA ILE A 16 11.05 62.79 6.35
C ILE A 16 10.47 61.39 6.21
N LEU A 17 9.55 61.17 5.27
CA LEU A 17 8.94 59.86 5.01
C LEU A 17 9.98 58.82 4.61
N VAL A 18 10.91 59.17 3.71
CA VAL A 18 11.99 58.27 3.29
C VAL A 18 12.93 57.94 4.46
N LEU A 19 13.25 58.93 5.30
CA LEU A 19 14.10 58.72 6.47
C LEU A 19 13.44 57.83 7.51
N VAL A 20 12.14 58.02 7.76
CA VAL A 20 11.33 57.15 8.63
C VAL A 20 11.25 55.74 8.07
N LEU A 21 11.00 55.59 6.76
CA LEU A 21 10.94 54.28 6.10
C LEU A 21 12.28 53.54 6.22
N MET A 22 13.41 54.22 6.00
CA MET A 22 14.74 53.62 6.18
C MET A 22 14.95 53.11 7.60
N ILE A 23 14.58 53.93 8.61
CA ILE A 23 14.68 53.53 10.02
C ILE A 23 13.82 52.31 10.30
N PHE A 24 12.57 52.26 9.82
CA PHE A 24 11.68 51.13 10.01
C PHE A 24 12.20 49.85 9.36
N VAL A 25 12.75 49.92 8.14
CA VAL A 25 13.35 48.77 7.46
C VAL A 25 14.58 48.27 8.21
N SER A 26 15.45 49.18 8.67
CA SER A 26 16.62 48.82 9.48
C SER A 26 16.24 48.21 10.83
N LEU A 27 15.19 48.71 11.50
CA LEU A 27 14.70 48.14 12.76
C LEU A 27 14.01 46.79 12.58
N SER A 28 13.31 46.58 11.46
CA SER A 28 12.58 45.32 11.20
C SER A 28 13.52 44.12 11.10
N GLY A 29 14.75 44.31 10.60
CA GLY A 29 15.76 43.26 10.53
C GLY A 29 16.23 42.74 11.90
N LEU A 30 16.16 43.57 12.95
CA LEU A 30 16.55 43.17 14.31
C LEU A 30 15.59 42.14 14.92
N PHE A 31 14.34 42.09 14.44
CA PHE A 31 13.33 41.14 14.93
C PHE A 31 13.42 39.76 14.28
N ILE A 32 14.23 39.57 13.23
CA ILE A 32 14.40 38.26 12.58
C ILE A 32 15.25 37.31 13.44
N VAL A 33 16.18 37.84 14.23
CA VAL A 33 17.14 37.03 15.02
C VAL A 33 16.55 36.55 16.35
N THR A 34 15.53 37.26 16.88
CA THR A 34 14.91 36.95 18.17
C THR A 34 13.65 36.10 18.06
N GLN A 35 13.14 35.88 16.83
CA GLN A 35 12.03 34.96 16.62
C GLN A 35 12.57 33.53 16.68
N PRO A 36 12.07 32.68 17.60
CA PRO A 36 12.38 31.27 17.53
C PRO A 36 11.89 30.75 16.18
N PRO A 37 12.70 29.96 15.44
CA PRO A 37 12.24 29.32 14.23
C PRO A 37 10.92 28.59 14.53
N SER A 38 9.86 28.95 13.81
CA SER A 38 8.62 28.18 13.81
C SER A 38 8.88 26.90 13.03
N TYR A 39 9.60 25.96 13.66
CA TYR A 39 9.65 24.60 13.18
C TYR A 39 8.22 24.10 13.06
N ALA A 40 7.92 23.40 11.96
CA ALA A 40 6.71 22.59 11.88
C ALA A 40 6.84 21.52 12.96
N THR A 41 6.39 21.90 14.15
CA THR A 41 6.43 21.07 15.35
C THR A 41 5.68 19.79 15.05
N THR A 42 6.37 18.68 15.27
CA THR A 42 5.78 17.38 15.02
C THR A 42 4.76 17.11 16.11
N LEU A 43 3.70 16.34 15.81
CA LEU A 43 2.66 15.95 16.78
C LEU A 43 3.23 15.34 18.08
N GLU A 44 4.45 14.78 18.02
CA GLU A 44 5.16 14.23 19.18
C GLU A 44 5.71 15.29 20.14
N GLU A 45 6.05 16.48 19.65
CA GLU A 45 6.58 17.60 20.45
C GLU A 45 5.46 18.41 21.11
N LEU A 46 4.28 18.49 20.49
CA LEU A 46 3.13 19.22 21.03
C LEU A 46 2.51 18.60 22.28
N LYS A 47 2.97 17.42 22.71
CA LYS A 47 2.38 16.63 23.82
C LYS A 47 0.85 16.49 23.72
N LEU A 48 0.28 16.70 22.53
CA LEU A 48 -1.15 16.56 22.25
C LEU A 48 -1.57 15.09 22.24
N ILE A 49 -0.59 14.18 22.12
CA ILE A 49 -0.77 12.76 22.36
C ILE A 49 -0.39 12.51 23.82
N PRO A 50 -1.34 12.11 24.69
CA PRO A 50 -1.03 11.66 26.05
C PRO A 50 0.11 10.63 26.00
N GLN A 51 1.07 10.70 26.93
CA GLN A 51 2.19 9.73 26.95
C GLN A 51 1.71 8.28 27.04
N ASP A 52 0.52 8.07 27.62
CA ASP A 52 -0.18 6.79 27.72
C ASP A 52 -0.67 6.23 26.37
N GLN A 53 -0.58 7.02 25.31
CA GLN A 53 -1.06 6.69 23.96
C GLN A 53 0.06 6.71 22.91
N ARG A 54 1.33 6.67 23.37
CA ARG A 54 2.48 6.44 22.51
C ARG A 54 2.53 4.97 22.13
N LEU A 55 1.92 4.66 20.99
CA LEU A 55 2.00 3.33 20.37
C LEU A 55 3.46 2.93 20.22
N THR A 56 3.76 1.71 20.65
CA THR A 56 5.03 1.06 20.35
C THR A 56 5.20 0.96 18.82
N PRO A 57 6.45 0.84 18.32
CA PRO A 57 6.69 0.69 16.89
C PRO A 57 5.87 -0.44 16.26
N GLN A 58 5.65 -1.54 17.00
CA GLN A 58 4.85 -2.67 16.55
C GLN A 58 3.36 -2.31 16.41
N GLU A 59 2.77 -1.66 17.41
CA GLU A 59 1.36 -1.24 17.36
C GLU A 59 1.10 -0.17 16.28
N LYS A 60 2.11 0.64 15.93
CA LYS A 60 2.02 1.56 14.78
C LYS A 60 1.93 0.79 13.46
N ILE A 61 2.70 -0.29 13.32
CA ILE A 61 2.68 -1.18 12.16
C ILE A 61 1.34 -1.90 12.09
N ASP A 62 0.88 -2.46 13.20
CA ASP A 62 -0.39 -3.19 13.26
C ASP A 62 -1.58 -2.31 12.90
N ARG A 63 -1.62 -1.08 13.44
CA ARG A 63 -2.61 -0.08 13.05
C ARG A 63 -2.57 0.23 11.55
N ALA A 64 -1.40 0.30 10.94
CA ALA A 64 -1.30 0.56 9.51
C ALA A 64 -1.97 -0.56 8.70
N TYR A 65 -1.81 -1.82 9.10
CA TYR A 65 -2.47 -2.95 8.45
C TYR A 65 -3.98 -3.02 8.75
N GLU A 66 -4.43 -2.64 9.95
CA GLU A 66 -5.85 -2.63 10.31
C GLU A 66 -6.67 -1.58 9.55
N TYR A 67 -6.13 -0.37 9.38
CA TYR A 67 -6.89 0.78 8.85
C TYR A 67 -6.56 1.12 7.40
N ASN A 68 -5.46 0.60 6.83
CA ASN A 68 -5.08 0.90 5.46
C ASN A 68 -5.11 -0.34 4.58
N ARG A 69 -6.14 -0.41 3.72
CA ARG A 69 -6.28 -1.47 2.70
C ARG A 69 -5.11 -1.52 1.72
N ALA A 70 -4.37 -0.42 1.55
CA ALA A 70 -3.19 -0.35 0.69
C ALA A 70 -1.88 -0.77 1.40
N ALA A 71 -1.90 -1.07 2.70
CA ALA A 71 -0.72 -1.56 3.43
C ALA A 71 -0.22 -2.92 2.91
N GLY A 72 -1.05 -3.65 2.16
CA GLY A 72 -0.72 -4.95 1.60
C GLY A 72 -0.81 -6.07 2.65
N MET A 73 -0.46 -7.30 2.24
CA MET A 73 -0.36 -8.44 3.17
C MET A 73 0.97 -8.41 3.90
N ARG A 74 0.94 -8.78 5.19
CA ARG A 74 2.15 -8.92 6.00
C ARG A 74 3.08 -9.98 5.43
N ALA A 75 4.37 -9.88 5.78
CA ALA A 75 5.36 -10.85 5.33
C ALA A 75 5.07 -12.26 5.85
N GLU A 76 4.59 -12.38 7.10
CA GLU A 76 4.21 -13.67 7.68
C GLU A 76 3.02 -14.28 6.93
N GLU A 77 1.96 -13.50 6.70
CA GLU A 77 0.76 -13.93 5.96
C GLU A 77 1.10 -14.37 4.52
N ARG A 78 2.06 -13.69 3.88
CA ARG A 78 2.53 -14.06 2.54
C ARG A 78 3.24 -15.42 2.55
N GLN A 79 4.05 -15.68 3.56
CA GLN A 79 4.74 -16.95 3.72
C GLN A 79 3.75 -18.08 3.99
N GLU A 80 2.77 -17.86 4.86
CA GLU A 80 1.69 -18.82 5.12
C GLU A 80 0.88 -19.13 3.86
N ALA A 81 0.51 -18.11 3.08
CA ALA A 81 -0.19 -18.30 1.82
C ALA A 81 0.62 -19.10 0.80
N TYR A 82 1.94 -18.90 0.76
CA TYR A 82 2.83 -19.67 -0.11
C TYR A 82 2.96 -21.12 0.33
N GLU A 83 3.10 -21.37 1.64
CA GLU A 83 3.14 -22.72 2.20
C GLU A 83 1.82 -23.48 2.00
N GLN A 84 0.69 -22.78 2.12
CA GLN A 84 -0.62 -23.36 1.83
C GLN A 84 -0.76 -23.71 0.35
N ALA A 85 -0.34 -22.82 -0.55
CA ALA A 85 -0.37 -23.09 -1.99
C ALA A 85 0.50 -24.30 -2.39
N LEU A 86 1.65 -24.48 -1.72
CA LEU A 86 2.50 -25.67 -1.91
C LEU A 86 1.81 -26.96 -1.46
N LYS A 87 1.18 -26.95 -0.28
CA LYS A 87 0.43 -28.10 0.25
C LYS A 87 -0.76 -28.45 -0.64
N ASP A 88 -1.50 -27.44 -1.08
CA ASP A 88 -2.64 -27.62 -1.97
C ASP A 88 -2.18 -28.20 -3.32
N GLY A 89 -1.04 -27.75 -3.85
CA GLY A 89 -0.41 -28.32 -5.06
C GLY A 89 -0.03 -29.80 -4.91
N GLU A 90 0.58 -30.19 -3.79
CA GLU A 90 0.95 -31.58 -3.49
C GLU A 90 -0.30 -32.48 -3.33
N SER A 91 -1.38 -31.93 -2.76
CA SER A 91 -2.67 -32.63 -2.63
C SER A 91 -3.36 -32.85 -3.98
N LEU A 92 -3.24 -31.91 -4.92
CA LEU A 92 -3.80 -32.02 -6.26
C LEU A 92 -3.07 -33.11 -7.07
N GLU A 93 -1.74 -33.16 -6.99
CA GLU A 93 -0.95 -34.20 -7.66
C GLU A 93 -1.27 -35.60 -7.12
N THR A 94 -1.49 -35.72 -5.81
CA THR A 94 -1.88 -37.00 -5.19
C THR A 94 -3.31 -37.40 -5.55
N MET A 95 -4.23 -36.43 -5.69
CA MET A 95 -5.59 -36.65 -6.17
C MET A 95 -5.62 -37.11 -7.64
N GLU A 96 -4.81 -36.51 -8.51
CA GLU A 96 -4.68 -36.90 -9.92
C GLU A 96 -4.12 -38.32 -10.07
N LYS A 97 -3.07 -38.66 -9.32
CA LYS A 97 -2.51 -40.03 -9.27
C LYS A 97 -3.52 -41.05 -8.75
N ALA A 98 -4.32 -40.70 -7.74
CA ALA A 98 -5.37 -41.56 -7.21
C ALA A 98 -6.48 -41.78 -8.24
N TYR A 99 -6.89 -40.72 -8.95
CA TYR A 99 -7.86 -40.79 -10.03
C TYR A 99 -7.38 -41.70 -11.17
N GLU A 100 -6.13 -41.54 -11.64
CA GLU A 100 -5.57 -42.42 -12.67
C GLU A 100 -5.52 -43.88 -12.23
N ARG A 101 -5.15 -44.14 -10.97
CA ARG A 101 -5.09 -45.50 -10.44
C ARG A 101 -6.47 -46.13 -10.39
N ASN A 102 -7.48 -45.38 -9.94
CA ASN A 102 -8.87 -45.83 -9.90
C ASN A 102 -9.41 -46.08 -11.31
N LEU A 103 -9.13 -45.22 -12.27
CA LEU A 103 -9.54 -45.41 -13.67
C LEU A 103 -8.88 -46.64 -14.30
N LYS A 104 -7.60 -46.90 -14.00
CA LYS A 104 -6.88 -48.10 -14.43
C LYS A 104 -7.44 -49.36 -13.76
N ALA A 105 -7.78 -49.29 -12.46
CA ALA A 105 -8.38 -50.40 -11.73
C ALA A 105 -9.79 -50.71 -12.27
N GLU A 106 -10.61 -49.68 -12.49
CA GLU A 106 -11.95 -49.80 -13.07
C GLU A 106 -11.89 -50.39 -14.48
N ARG A 107 -10.98 -49.95 -15.36
CA ARG A 107 -10.80 -50.58 -16.68
C ARG A 107 -10.37 -52.05 -16.60
N LYS A 108 -9.61 -52.42 -15.57
CA LYS A 108 -9.10 -53.79 -15.39
C LYS A 108 -10.17 -54.70 -14.80
N GLU A 109 -10.98 -54.18 -13.87
CA GLU A 109 -12.09 -54.86 -13.21
C GLU A 109 -13.35 -54.94 -14.11
N ASN A 110 -13.67 -53.87 -14.83
CA ASN A 110 -14.65 -53.83 -15.94
C ASN A 110 -14.02 -54.25 -17.28
N SER A 111 -13.13 -55.24 -17.27
CA SER A 111 -12.81 -56.03 -18.47
C SER A 111 -14.01 -56.92 -18.82
N GLN A 112 -15.19 -56.33 -18.96
CA GLN A 112 -16.27 -56.96 -19.69
C GLN A 112 -15.83 -57.05 -21.16
N PRO A 113 -16.09 -58.18 -21.84
CA PRO A 113 -15.74 -58.33 -23.25
C PRO A 113 -16.30 -57.13 -24.01
N ASN A 114 -15.43 -56.47 -24.78
CA ASN A 114 -15.78 -55.27 -25.51
C ASN A 114 -17.00 -55.60 -26.38
N LEU A 115 -17.96 -54.69 -26.50
CA LEU A 115 -19.13 -54.90 -27.39
C LEU A 115 -18.70 -55.29 -28.81
N LEU A 116 -17.50 -54.84 -29.22
CA LEU A 116 -16.80 -55.22 -30.44
C LEU A 116 -16.41 -56.71 -30.48
N ASP A 117 -15.93 -57.29 -29.38
CA ASP A 117 -15.58 -58.72 -29.30
C ASP A 117 -16.84 -59.58 -29.41
N LYS A 118 -17.93 -59.20 -28.73
CA LYS A 118 -19.23 -59.86 -28.88
C LYS A 118 -19.82 -59.69 -30.28
N ALA A 119 -19.65 -58.53 -30.91
CA ALA A 119 -20.11 -58.30 -32.28
C ALA A 119 -19.30 -59.14 -33.29
N GLY A 120 -17.99 -59.27 -33.09
CA GLY A 120 -17.11 -60.15 -33.87
C GLY A 120 -17.55 -61.61 -33.76
N GLU A 121 -17.81 -62.08 -32.55
CA GLU A 121 -18.32 -63.44 -32.29
C GLU A 121 -19.67 -63.70 -32.98
N ILE A 122 -20.60 -62.73 -32.96
CA ILE A 122 -21.91 -62.86 -33.61
C ILE A 122 -21.76 -62.90 -35.13
N VAL A 123 -20.89 -62.05 -35.70
CA VAL A 123 -20.63 -62.04 -37.14
C VAL A 123 -19.98 -63.35 -37.57
N GLU A 124 -18.98 -63.85 -36.85
CA GLU A 124 -18.31 -65.11 -37.15
C GLU A 124 -19.30 -66.29 -37.13
N LYS A 125 -20.18 -66.33 -36.12
CA LYS A 125 -21.23 -67.35 -35.97
C LYS A 125 -22.31 -67.29 -37.06
N VAL A 126 -22.56 -66.12 -37.65
CA VAL A 126 -23.53 -65.92 -38.74
C VAL A 126 -22.90 -66.17 -40.11
N THR A 127 -21.60 -65.88 -40.28
CA THR A 127 -20.90 -65.99 -41.57
C THR A 127 -20.30 -67.38 -41.79
N GLY A 128 -20.27 -68.25 -40.77
CA GLY A 128 -20.08 -69.69 -40.94
C GLY A 128 -18.68 -70.10 -41.39
N ASN A 129 -17.65 -69.50 -40.80
CA ASN A 129 -16.34 -70.14 -40.66
C ASN A 129 -16.20 -70.71 -39.25
#